data_AF-A0A1D2M8G2-F1
#
_entry.id   AF-A0A1D2M8G2-F1
#
_cell.length_a   1.000
_cell.length_b   1.000
_cell.length_c   1.000
_cell.angle_alpha   90.00
_cell.angle_beta   90.00
_cell.angle_gamma   90.00
#
_symmetry.space_group_name_H-M   'P 1'
#
loop_
_entity.id
_entity.type
_entity.pdbx_description
1 polymer ?
#
loop_
_entity_poly.entity_id
_entity_poly.type
_entity_poly.pdbx_seq_one_letter_code
_entity_poly.pdbx_strand_id
1 'polypeptide(L)'
;MVSWKLFGEKPPLSETDWEVEFKRYQEYPEFKIKNKDISLDDFKTIWRMEYLHRMWGRGIGAVFYIPAGIMWYKGFFSKVMKRRVVILGALLAFQGLLGWYMVKSGLEDRFHGESDTPRVSQYRLAAHLGSAFVLYSLFLSTALGKLAPPQTFERTEAILRFRKVAHCAKGLVFLTAISGAFVAGLDAGLVYNSFPKMADKWIPDDILALDPAWKNFTENPTTVQFDHRILGITTFSTIMGLWALSRKTRLPRRATLAANLLAVVAIAQVTLGITTLLNYVPTHLQPHTRVDRWCSLA
;
A
#
# COMPACT_ATOMS: atom_id res chain seq x y z
N MET A 1 10.32 1.74 19.92
CA MET A 1 9.05 2.14 19.23
C MET A 1 8.89 3.65 19.23
N VAL A 2 9.17 4.26 20.37
CA VAL A 2 8.73 5.61 20.68
C VAL A 2 9.75 6.70 20.34
N SER A 3 11.02 6.31 20.27
CA SER A 3 12.11 7.20 19.90
C SER A 3 12.53 6.94 18.45
N TRP A 4 12.59 7.99 17.64
CA TRP A 4 13.15 7.87 16.30
C TRP A 4 14.64 8.23 16.32
N LYS A 5 15.49 7.27 15.93
CA LYS A 5 16.93 7.47 15.73
C LYS A 5 17.32 7.17 14.29
N LEU A 6 18.17 8.02 13.71
CA LEU A 6 18.62 7.89 12.32
C LEU A 6 19.27 6.52 12.05
N PHE A 7 20.19 6.10 12.92
CA PHE A 7 20.93 4.84 12.80
C PHE A 7 20.19 3.61 13.36
N GLY A 8 18.93 3.77 13.79
CA GLY A 8 18.15 2.70 14.41
C GLY A 8 18.26 2.69 15.94
N GLU A 9 17.29 2.02 16.55
CA GLU A 9 17.22 1.75 17.99
C GLU A 9 17.67 0.30 18.22
N LYS A 10 18.42 0.00 19.28
CA LYS A 10 18.76 -1.40 19.56
C LYS A 10 17.52 -2.12 20.11
N PRO A 11 17.25 -3.37 19.71
CA PRO A 11 16.14 -4.11 20.28
C PRO A 11 16.36 -4.35 21.78
N PRO A 12 15.30 -4.33 22.61
CA PRO A 12 15.38 -4.74 24.01
C PRO A 12 15.93 -6.17 24.10
N LEU A 13 16.96 -6.36 24.93
CA LEU A 13 17.68 -7.64 25.04
C LEU A 13 17.34 -8.37 26.34
N SER A 14 16.96 -7.63 27.38
CA SER A 14 16.55 -8.18 28.69
C SER A 14 15.06 -7.97 28.94
N GLU A 15 14.50 -8.74 29.89
CA GLU A 15 13.09 -8.57 30.31
C GLU A 15 12.85 -7.18 30.91
N THR A 16 13.81 -6.65 31.66
CA THR A 16 13.75 -5.29 32.21
C THR A 16 13.67 -4.22 31.13
N ASP A 17 14.43 -4.37 30.03
CA ASP A 17 14.34 -3.44 28.88
C ASP A 17 12.94 -3.46 28.25
N TRP A 18 12.34 -4.66 28.15
CA TRP A 18 10.98 -4.82 27.64
C TRP A 18 9.93 -4.16 28.53
N GLU A 19 10.05 -4.30 29.84
CA GLU A 19 9.15 -3.64 30.80
C GLU A 19 9.27 -2.11 30.71
N VAL A 20 10.48 -1.56 30.54
CA VAL A 20 10.70 -0.12 30.39
C VAL A 20 10.06 0.41 29.09
N GLU A 21 10.27 -0.27 27.97
CA GLU A 21 9.66 0.14 26.70
C GLU A 21 8.14 -0.03 26.72
N PHE A 22 7.62 -1.06 27.38
CA PHE A 22 6.18 -1.25 27.52
C PHE A 22 5.54 -0.16 28.39
N LYS A 23 6.17 0.20 29.52
CA LYS A 23 5.73 1.35 30.34
C LYS A 23 5.69 2.63 29.52
N ARG A 24 6.69 2.88 28.66
CA ARG A 24 6.67 4.03 27.76
C ARG A 24 5.51 3.95 26.76
N TYR A 25 5.23 2.77 26.20
CA TYR A 25 4.08 2.57 25.31
C TYR A 25 2.73 2.85 25.99
N GLN A 26 2.60 2.53 27.28
CA GLN A 26 1.39 2.80 28.06
C GLN A 26 1.06 4.30 28.21
N GLU A 27 2.04 5.19 27.99
CA GLU A 27 1.82 6.63 28.02
C GLU A 27 1.08 7.15 26.77
N TYR A 28 1.06 6.38 25.68
CA TYR A 28 0.50 6.82 24.39
C TYR A 28 -1.02 6.70 24.30
N PRO A 29 -1.68 7.60 23.54
CA PRO A 29 -3.13 7.54 23.31
C PRO A 29 -3.60 6.19 22.78
N GLU A 30 -2.78 5.54 21.94
CA GLU A 30 -3.11 4.24 21.35
C GLU A 30 -3.31 3.13 22.40
N PHE A 31 -2.40 3.01 23.38
CA PHE A 31 -2.59 2.10 24.51
C PHE A 31 -3.81 2.51 25.33
N LYS A 32 -3.93 3.82 25.62
CA LYS A 32 -5.01 4.38 26.45
C LYS A 32 -6.39 4.34 25.81
N ILE A 33 -6.55 4.08 24.51
CA ILE A 33 -7.85 4.10 23.83
C ILE A 33 -8.17 2.75 23.20
N LYS A 34 -7.20 2.14 22.52
CA LYS A 34 -7.42 0.96 21.68
C LYS A 34 -6.85 -0.33 22.27
N ASN A 35 -5.69 -0.26 22.91
CA ASN A 35 -4.91 -1.44 23.32
C ASN A 35 -4.75 -1.56 24.85
N LYS A 36 -5.75 -1.13 25.63
CA LYS A 36 -5.66 -1.07 27.10
C LYS A 36 -5.35 -2.43 27.76
N ASP A 37 -5.83 -3.50 27.14
CA ASP A 37 -5.83 -4.85 27.70
C ASP A 37 -4.71 -5.74 27.11
N ILE A 38 -3.80 -5.19 26.30
CA ILE A 38 -2.74 -5.99 25.70
C ILE A 38 -1.70 -6.41 26.74
N SER A 39 -1.22 -7.65 26.63
CA SER A 39 -0.12 -8.15 27.47
C SER A 39 1.25 -7.65 26.98
N LEU A 40 2.28 -7.86 27.80
CA LEU A 40 3.66 -7.60 27.40
C LEU A 40 4.07 -8.42 26.16
N ASP A 41 3.56 -9.65 26.02
CA ASP A 41 3.88 -10.51 24.88
C ASP A 41 3.18 -10.05 23.59
N ASP A 42 1.97 -9.52 23.70
CA ASP A 42 1.29 -8.84 22.59
C ASP A 42 2.10 -7.62 22.14
N PHE A 43 2.55 -6.79 23.10
CA PHE A 43 3.41 -5.65 22.83
C PHE A 43 4.74 -6.04 22.19
N LYS A 44 5.40 -7.11 22.64
CA LYS A 44 6.64 -7.63 22.02
C LYS A 44 6.42 -7.93 20.53
N THR A 45 5.26 -8.45 20.16
CA THR A 45 4.90 -8.69 18.75
C THR A 45 4.77 -7.37 17.97
N ILE A 46 4.14 -6.35 18.56
CA ILE A 46 3.96 -4.99 17.98
C ILE A 46 5.30 -4.34 17.73
N TRP A 47 6.11 -4.30 18.76
CA TRP A 47 7.43 -3.72 18.71
C TRP A 47 8.30 -4.40 17.66
N ARG A 48 8.29 -5.75 17.58
CA ARG A 48 9.12 -6.50 16.61
C ARG A 48 8.75 -6.23 15.16
N MET A 49 7.46 -6.19 14.84
CA MET A 49 7.01 -5.91 13.47
C MET A 49 7.38 -4.49 13.03
N GLU A 50 7.15 -3.52 13.91
CA GLU A 50 7.45 -2.12 13.64
C GLU A 50 8.97 -1.89 13.53
N TYR A 51 9.76 -2.51 14.40
CA TYR A 51 11.22 -2.53 14.31
C TYR A 51 11.70 -3.13 12.99
N LEU A 52 11.19 -4.31 12.62
CA LEU A 52 11.55 -4.99 11.37
C LEU A 52 11.22 -4.11 10.16
N HIS A 53 10.03 -3.52 10.10
CA HIS A 53 9.61 -2.63 9.02
C HIS A 53 10.54 -1.41 8.90
N ARG A 54 10.88 -0.78 10.04
CA ARG A 54 11.82 0.35 10.10
C ARG A 54 13.24 -0.03 9.69
N MET A 55 13.74 -1.19 10.09
CA MET A 55 15.04 -1.68 9.66
C MET A 55 15.05 -2.01 8.17
N TRP A 56 13.94 -2.55 7.65
CA TRP A 56 13.77 -2.83 6.23
C TRP A 56 13.86 -1.55 5.38
N GLY A 57 13.18 -0.48 5.80
CA GLY A 57 13.28 0.83 5.15
C GLY A 57 14.71 1.36 5.10
N ARG A 58 15.47 1.26 6.20
CA ARG A 58 16.90 1.62 6.25
C ARG A 58 17.75 0.73 5.33
N GLY A 59 17.47 -0.57 5.32
CA GLY A 59 18.14 -1.54 4.45
C GLY A 59 17.96 -1.21 2.98
N ILE A 60 16.73 -0.90 2.55
CA ILE A 60 16.44 -0.45 1.18
C ILE A 60 17.23 0.83 0.86
N GLY A 61 17.24 1.80 1.80
CA GLY A 61 18.06 3.01 1.69
C GLY A 61 19.54 2.70 1.47
N ALA A 62 20.13 1.84 2.29
CA ALA A 62 21.54 1.45 2.19
C ALA A 62 21.85 0.75 0.85
N VAL A 63 21.02 -0.22 0.46
CA VAL A 63 21.16 -0.97 -0.81
C VAL A 63 21.03 -0.07 -2.04
N PHE A 64 20.30 1.03 -1.94
CA PHE A 64 20.22 2.02 -3.02
C PHE A 64 21.39 3.02 -2.98
N TYR A 65 21.54 3.75 -1.86
CA TYR A 65 22.45 4.90 -1.77
C TYR A 65 23.92 4.51 -1.75
N ILE A 66 24.31 3.41 -1.11
CA ILE A 66 25.73 3.01 -1.03
C ILE A 66 26.25 2.63 -2.44
N PRO A 67 25.63 1.69 -3.18
CA PRO A 67 26.09 1.38 -4.53
C PRO A 67 25.95 2.58 -5.47
N ALA A 68 24.88 3.37 -5.34
CA ALA A 68 24.71 4.58 -6.15
C ALA A 68 25.86 5.58 -5.94
N GLY A 69 26.26 5.84 -4.69
CA GLY A 69 27.39 6.72 -4.37
C GLY A 69 28.70 6.22 -4.94
N ILE A 70 29.00 4.93 -4.75
CA ILE A 70 30.23 4.30 -5.29
C ILE A 70 30.27 4.38 -6.82
N MET A 71 29.18 4.00 -7.49
CA MET A 71 29.10 4.03 -8.96
C MET A 71 29.13 5.46 -9.51
N TRP A 72 28.59 6.42 -8.78
CA TRP A 72 28.65 7.83 -9.15
C TRP A 72 30.07 8.37 -9.07
N TYR A 73 30.77 8.11 -7.96
CA TYR A 73 32.17 8.50 -7.75
C TYR A 73 33.09 7.86 -8.79
N LYS A 74 32.88 6.58 -9.11
CA LYS A 74 33.62 5.86 -10.17
C LYS A 74 33.25 6.28 -11.60
N GLY A 75 32.27 7.18 -11.79
CA GLY A 75 31.88 7.65 -13.11
C GLY A 75 31.11 6.65 -13.98
N PHE A 76 30.53 5.59 -13.40
CA PHE A 76 29.86 4.52 -14.16
C PHE A 76 28.51 4.92 -14.75
N PHE A 77 27.94 6.06 -14.34
CA PHE A 77 26.63 6.49 -14.81
C PHE A 77 26.69 7.38 -16.06
N SER A 78 25.91 6.98 -17.08
CA SER A 78 25.57 7.88 -18.20
C SER A 78 24.74 9.08 -17.73
N LYS A 79 24.71 10.17 -18.50
CA LYS A 79 23.93 11.39 -18.17
C LYS A 79 22.45 11.10 -17.90
N VAL A 80 21.85 10.16 -18.63
CA VAL A 80 20.46 9.73 -18.43
C VAL A 80 20.32 8.93 -17.13
N MET A 81 21.27 8.03 -16.83
CA MET A 81 21.23 7.25 -15.60
C MET A 81 21.41 8.13 -14.36
N LYS A 82 22.29 9.14 -14.43
CA LYS A 82 22.46 10.13 -13.36
C LYS A 82 21.14 10.80 -12.97
N ARG A 83 20.38 11.29 -13.95
CA ARG A 83 19.04 11.87 -13.72
C ARG A 83 18.08 10.88 -13.08
N ARG A 84 18.05 9.62 -13.55
CA ARG A 84 17.18 8.58 -12.99
C ARG A 84 17.53 8.24 -11.55
N VAL A 85 18.82 8.08 -11.24
CA VAL A 85 19.30 7.80 -9.87
C VAL A 85 18.92 8.93 -8.92
N VAL A 86 19.05 10.20 -9.34
CA VAL A 86 18.62 11.35 -8.53
C VAL A 86 17.11 11.34 -8.28
N ILE A 87 16.29 11.12 -9.31
CA ILE A 87 14.82 11.06 -9.16
C ILE A 87 14.41 9.91 -8.23
N LEU A 88 14.96 8.70 -8.44
CA LEU A 88 14.66 7.52 -7.63
C LEU A 88 15.13 7.70 -6.19
N GLY A 89 16.30 8.30 -5.98
CA GLY A 89 16.80 8.65 -4.65
C GLY A 89 15.89 9.65 -3.96
N ALA A 90 15.53 10.75 -4.63
CA ALA A 90 14.61 11.74 -4.07
C ALA A 90 13.26 11.12 -3.67
N LEU A 91 12.69 10.25 -4.51
CA LEU A 91 11.46 9.54 -4.18
C LEU A 91 11.62 8.55 -3.01
N LEU A 92 12.77 7.88 -2.91
CA LEU A 92 13.06 6.98 -1.78
C LEU A 92 13.26 7.75 -0.46
N ALA A 93 13.93 8.91 -0.50
CA ALA A 93 14.01 9.81 0.64
C ALA A 93 12.62 10.33 1.04
N PHE A 94 11.81 10.71 0.05
CA PHE A 94 10.43 11.13 0.27
C PHE A 94 9.57 10.02 0.89
N GLN A 95 9.76 8.75 0.49
CA GLN A 95 9.13 7.61 1.17
C GLN A 95 9.50 7.54 2.66
N GLY A 96 10.79 7.65 2.97
CA GLY A 96 11.26 7.65 4.36
C GLY A 96 10.68 8.82 5.16
N LEU A 97 10.59 10.00 4.55
CA LEU A 97 10.00 11.19 5.16
C LEU A 97 8.49 11.02 5.42
N LEU A 98 7.74 10.50 4.44
CA LEU A 98 6.32 10.21 4.61
C LEU A 98 6.07 9.15 5.68
N GLY A 99 6.86 8.08 5.71
CA GLY A 99 6.77 7.04 6.74
C GLY A 99 7.05 7.59 8.14
N TRP A 100 8.07 8.44 8.29
CA TRP A 100 8.32 9.14 9.55
C TRP A 100 7.16 10.06 9.94
N TYR A 101 6.61 10.81 8.98
CA TYR A 101 5.48 11.71 9.22
C TYR A 101 4.21 10.97 9.65
N MET A 102 3.94 9.79 9.07
CA MET A 102 2.84 8.92 9.48
C MET A 102 2.95 8.56 10.96
N VAL A 103 4.09 8.00 11.38
CA VAL A 103 4.32 7.59 12.78
C VAL A 103 4.26 8.79 13.71
N LYS A 104 5.01 9.86 13.43
CA LYS A 104 5.00 11.07 14.29
C LYS A 104 3.57 11.57 14.50
N SER A 105 2.77 11.58 13.44
CA SER A 105 1.41 12.06 13.50
C SER A 105 0.46 11.14 14.26
N GLY A 106 0.70 9.82 14.32
CA GLY A 106 -0.10 8.88 15.10
C GLY A 106 0.08 9.06 16.61
N LEU A 107 1.25 9.59 17.01
CA LEU A 107 1.65 9.78 18.41
C LEU A 107 1.21 11.12 19.02
N GLU A 108 0.65 12.05 18.24
CA GLU A 108 0.20 13.36 18.72
C GLU A 108 -1.14 13.25 19.45
N ASP A 109 -1.24 13.87 20.62
CA ASP A 109 -2.47 13.95 21.43
C ASP A 109 -3.42 15.01 20.87
N ARG A 110 -4.00 14.71 19.71
CA ARG A 110 -5.02 15.56 19.04
C ARG A 110 -6.40 14.88 18.97
N PHE A 111 -6.52 13.69 19.55
CA PHE A 111 -7.70 12.84 19.48
C PHE A 111 -8.67 13.20 20.61
N HIS A 112 -9.43 14.30 20.43
CA HIS A 112 -10.30 14.85 21.49
C HIS A 112 -11.80 14.70 21.23
N GLY A 113 -12.21 14.18 20.06
CA GLY A 113 -13.61 13.88 19.76
C GLY A 113 -14.00 12.45 20.15
N GLU A 114 -15.26 12.21 20.49
CA GLU A 114 -15.79 10.86 20.83
C GLU A 114 -15.62 9.83 19.68
N SER A 115 -15.41 10.30 18.45
CA SER A 115 -15.15 9.48 17.25
C SER A 115 -13.70 9.54 16.74
N ASP A 116 -12.82 10.24 17.46
CA ASP A 116 -11.44 10.46 17.05
C ASP A 116 -10.56 9.34 17.61
N THR A 117 -10.37 8.28 16.83
CA THR A 117 -9.49 7.17 17.25
C THR A 117 -8.04 7.51 16.91
N PRO A 118 -7.07 7.20 17.77
CA PRO A 118 -5.65 7.26 17.44
C PRO A 118 -5.33 6.35 16.25
N ARG A 119 -5.27 6.94 15.06
CA ARG A 119 -4.94 6.23 13.81
C ARG A 119 -4.24 7.16 12.84
N VAL A 120 -3.41 6.59 11.98
CA VAL A 120 -2.86 7.31 10.85
C VAL A 120 -4.00 7.65 9.88
N SER A 121 -4.08 8.93 9.52
CA SER A 121 -5.08 9.40 8.57
C SER A 121 -5.01 8.60 7.26
N GLN A 122 -6.18 8.21 6.76
CA GLN A 122 -6.38 7.54 5.48
C GLN A 122 -5.71 8.28 4.32
N TYR A 123 -5.66 9.61 4.38
CA TYR A 123 -4.96 10.43 3.38
C TYR A 123 -3.45 10.19 3.40
N ARG A 124 -2.84 10.08 4.59
CA ARG A 124 -1.40 9.81 4.72
C ARG A 124 -1.08 8.39 4.31
N LEU A 125 -1.90 7.42 4.70
CA LEU A 125 -1.77 6.03 4.28
C LEU A 125 -1.84 5.89 2.75
N ALA A 126 -2.85 6.51 2.13
CA ALA A 126 -3.00 6.53 0.67
C ALA A 126 -1.84 7.23 -0.03
N ALA A 127 -1.35 8.36 0.51
CA ALA A 127 -0.21 9.07 -0.04
C ALA A 127 1.07 8.24 0.01
N HIS A 128 1.35 7.59 1.15
CA HIS A 128 2.52 6.74 1.33
C HIS A 128 2.46 5.51 0.42
N LEU A 129 1.35 4.77 0.41
CA LEU A 129 1.16 3.62 -0.46
C LEU A 129 1.26 4.01 -1.95
N GLY A 130 0.56 5.06 -2.37
CA GLY A 130 0.56 5.51 -3.76
C GLY A 130 1.95 5.91 -4.24
N SER A 131 2.70 6.64 -3.41
CA SER A 131 4.07 7.03 -3.76
C SER A 131 5.06 5.85 -3.70
N ALA A 132 4.84 4.84 -2.84
CA ALA A 132 5.58 3.58 -2.86
C ALA A 132 5.34 2.80 -4.16
N PHE A 133 4.09 2.71 -4.63
CA PHE A 133 3.74 2.07 -5.91
C PHE A 133 4.40 2.77 -7.10
N VAL A 134 4.43 4.10 -7.11
CA VAL A 134 5.13 4.88 -8.13
C VAL A 134 6.63 4.58 -8.11
N LEU A 135 7.25 4.63 -6.93
CA LEU A 135 8.67 4.34 -6.76
C LEU A 135 9.02 2.92 -7.23
N TYR A 136 8.28 1.92 -6.78
CA TYR A 136 8.45 0.52 -7.18
C TYR A 136 8.29 0.35 -8.70
N SER A 137 7.26 0.96 -9.28
CA SER A 137 7.01 0.88 -10.73
C SER A 137 8.15 1.48 -11.55
N LEU A 138 8.75 2.59 -11.07
CA LEU A 138 9.89 3.23 -11.72
C LEU A 138 11.17 2.39 -11.59
N PHE A 139 11.42 1.79 -10.42
CA PHE A 139 12.51 0.83 -10.23
C PHE A 139 12.37 -0.37 -11.14
N LEU A 140 11.21 -1.02 -11.10
CA LEU A 140 10.92 -2.21 -11.90
C LEU A 140 11.01 -1.92 -13.39
N SER A 141 10.42 -0.82 -13.87
CA SER A 141 10.50 -0.42 -15.27
C SER A 141 11.94 -0.11 -15.70
N THR A 142 12.73 0.54 -14.83
CA THR A 142 14.15 0.82 -15.11
C THR A 142 14.97 -0.47 -15.18
N ALA A 143 14.77 -1.39 -14.25
CA ALA A 143 15.44 -2.68 -14.21
C ALA A 143 15.07 -3.54 -15.42
N LEU A 144 13.78 -3.68 -15.73
CA LEU A 144 13.30 -4.42 -16.90
C LEU A 144 13.81 -3.81 -18.20
N GLY A 145 13.89 -2.48 -18.32
CA GLY A 145 14.47 -1.83 -19.48
C GLY A 145 15.94 -2.17 -19.74
N LYS A 146 16.66 -2.67 -18.72
CA LYS A 146 18.06 -3.13 -18.84
C LYS A 146 18.18 -4.65 -18.93
N LEU A 147 17.44 -5.39 -18.12
CA LEU A 147 17.51 -6.85 -18.01
C LEU A 147 16.67 -7.58 -19.06
N ALA A 148 15.61 -6.95 -19.54
CA ALA A 148 14.69 -7.50 -20.53
C ALA A 148 14.32 -6.42 -21.57
N PRO A 149 15.27 -6.01 -22.43
CA PRO A 149 15.03 -4.96 -23.42
C PRO A 149 13.77 -5.25 -24.27
N PRO A 150 13.00 -4.21 -24.65
CA PRO A 150 11.81 -4.38 -25.46
C PRO A 150 12.10 -5.11 -26.76
N GLN A 151 11.28 -6.10 -27.10
CA GLN A 151 11.35 -6.77 -28.40
C GLN A 151 10.79 -5.82 -29.47
N THR A 152 11.46 -5.76 -30.62
CA THR A 152 10.94 -5.08 -31.81
C THR A 152 9.84 -5.93 -32.44
N PHE A 153 8.71 -5.33 -32.76
CA PHE A 153 7.59 -5.99 -33.44
C PHE A 153 6.87 -4.99 -34.34
N GLU A 154 6.15 -5.51 -35.32
CA GLU A 154 5.37 -4.71 -36.26
C GLU A 154 4.23 -3.97 -35.54
N ARG A 155 4.10 -2.67 -35.80
CA ARG A 155 3.07 -1.84 -35.17
C ARG A 155 1.75 -1.97 -35.92
N THR A 156 0.94 -2.95 -35.54
CA THR A 156 -0.43 -3.09 -36.04
C THR A 156 -1.43 -2.33 -35.18
N GLU A 157 -2.60 -1.99 -35.74
CA GLU A 157 -3.69 -1.34 -34.99
C GLU A 157 -4.14 -2.18 -33.78
N ALA A 158 -4.19 -3.50 -33.93
CA ALA A 158 -4.53 -4.43 -32.85
C ALA A 158 -3.57 -4.31 -31.67
N ILE A 159 -2.25 -4.18 -31.93
CA ILE A 159 -1.25 -4.00 -30.88
C ILE A 159 -1.35 -2.62 -30.25
N LEU A 160 -1.65 -1.57 -31.03
CA LEU A 160 -1.87 -0.23 -30.50
C LEU A 160 -3.10 -0.20 -29.57
N ARG A 161 -4.19 -0.88 -29.95
CA ARG A 161 -5.38 -1.04 -29.11
C ARG A 161 -5.06 -1.81 -27.83
N PHE A 162 -4.35 -2.93 -27.95
CA PHE A 162 -3.89 -3.71 -26.79
C PHE A 162 -3.06 -2.85 -25.82
N ARG A 163 -2.11 -2.06 -26.35
CA ARG A 163 -1.28 -1.16 -25.54
C ARG A 163 -2.10 -0.08 -24.82
N LYS A 164 -3.10 0.52 -25.48
CA LYS A 164 -4.01 1.49 -24.86
C LYS A 164 -4.76 0.87 -23.68
N VAL A 165 -5.35 -0.31 -23.89
CA VAL A 165 -6.07 -1.04 -22.82
C VAL A 165 -5.12 -1.45 -21.69
N ALA A 166 -3.89 -1.89 -22.00
CA ALA A 166 -2.89 -2.22 -20.99
C ALA A 166 -2.50 -1.02 -20.12
N HIS A 167 -2.36 0.17 -20.72
CA HIS A 167 -2.13 1.41 -19.96
C HIS A 167 -3.33 1.84 -19.12
N CYS A 168 -4.56 1.65 -19.64
CA CYS A 168 -5.78 1.88 -18.87
C CYS A 168 -5.86 0.93 -17.66
N ALA A 169 -5.63 -0.38 -17.87
CA ALA A 169 -5.60 -1.38 -16.81
C ALA A 169 -4.56 -1.03 -15.73
N LYS A 170 -3.36 -0.60 -16.13
CA LYS A 170 -2.32 -0.12 -15.19
C LYS A 170 -2.82 1.06 -14.33
N GLY A 171 -3.50 2.02 -14.94
CA GLY A 171 -4.08 3.16 -14.23
C GLY A 171 -5.17 2.74 -13.24
N LEU A 172 -6.08 1.86 -13.66
CA LEU A 172 -7.15 1.33 -12.82
C LEU A 172 -6.63 0.49 -11.64
N VAL A 173 -5.60 -0.33 -11.86
CA VAL A 173 -4.92 -1.06 -10.77
C VAL A 173 -4.35 -0.08 -9.74
N PHE A 174 -3.70 0.99 -10.19
CA PHE A 174 -3.16 2.01 -9.30
C PHE A 174 -4.26 2.73 -8.50
N LEU A 175 -5.34 3.14 -9.15
CA LEU A 175 -6.48 3.77 -8.48
C LEU A 175 -7.17 2.82 -7.48
N THR A 176 -7.34 1.55 -7.83
CA THR A 176 -7.93 0.53 -6.95
C THR A 176 -7.05 0.25 -5.74
N ALA A 177 -5.72 0.25 -5.91
CA ALA A 177 -4.79 0.13 -4.79
C ALA A 177 -4.89 1.33 -3.84
N ILE A 178 -4.99 2.55 -4.37
CA ILE A 178 -5.20 3.76 -3.57
C ILE A 178 -6.54 3.72 -2.84
N SER A 179 -7.65 3.37 -3.50
CA SER A 179 -8.94 3.25 -2.81
C SER A 179 -8.93 2.20 -1.71
N GLY A 180 -8.15 1.12 -1.89
CA GLY A 180 -7.90 0.13 -0.83
C GLY A 180 -7.21 0.72 0.41
N ALA A 181 -6.32 1.70 0.25
CA ALA A 181 -5.71 2.41 1.38
C ALA A 181 -6.74 3.26 2.14
N PHE A 182 -7.71 3.86 1.46
CA PHE A 182 -8.82 4.55 2.12
C PHE A 182 -9.70 3.56 2.89
N VAL A 183 -10.01 2.40 2.31
CA VAL A 183 -10.76 1.34 2.99
C VAL A 183 -10.05 0.88 4.26
N ALA A 184 -8.74 0.67 4.19
CA ALA A 184 -7.93 0.27 5.35
C ALA A 184 -7.85 1.40 6.41
N GLY A 185 -7.63 2.65 6.00
CA GLY A 185 -7.48 3.78 6.92
C GLY A 185 -8.76 4.19 7.65
N LEU A 186 -9.94 3.85 7.10
CA LEU A 186 -11.25 4.09 7.73
C LEU A 186 -11.84 2.83 8.40
N ASP A 187 -11.12 1.71 8.41
CA ASP A 187 -11.66 0.39 8.78
C ASP A 187 -12.97 0.03 8.04
N ALA A 188 -13.15 0.59 6.83
CA ALA A 188 -14.38 0.49 6.05
C ALA A 188 -14.66 -0.96 5.58
N GLY A 189 -13.66 -1.84 5.64
CA GLY A 189 -13.83 -3.27 5.37
C GLY A 189 -14.74 -4.00 6.37
N LEU A 190 -15.05 -3.39 7.51
CA LEU A 190 -15.90 -3.94 8.58
C LEU A 190 -17.35 -3.43 8.53
N VAL A 191 -17.69 -2.55 7.59
CA VAL A 191 -19.02 -1.91 7.54
C VAL A 191 -20.06 -2.87 6.95
N TYR A 192 -19.85 -3.30 5.71
CA TYR A 192 -20.68 -4.32 5.06
C TYR A 192 -19.85 -5.54 4.71
N ASN A 193 -20.19 -6.72 5.25
CA ASN A 193 -19.44 -7.96 5.05
C ASN A 193 -20.17 -8.99 4.16
N SER A 194 -21.03 -8.52 3.26
CA SER A 194 -21.68 -9.31 2.21
C SER A 194 -21.13 -8.95 0.82
N PHE A 195 -21.28 -9.85 -0.15
CA PHE A 195 -20.95 -9.63 -1.56
C PHE A 195 -21.91 -10.46 -2.45
N PRO A 196 -22.36 -9.97 -3.62
CA PRO A 196 -22.02 -8.70 -4.25
C PRO A 196 -22.75 -7.48 -3.69
N LYS A 197 -23.90 -7.69 -3.02
CA LYS A 197 -24.67 -6.64 -2.34
C LYS A 197 -23.99 -6.17 -1.06
N MET A 198 -24.34 -4.97 -0.60
CA MET A 198 -23.99 -4.42 0.71
C MET A 198 -25.21 -4.56 1.63
N ALA A 199 -25.19 -5.58 2.49
CA ALA A 199 -26.36 -6.18 3.11
C ALA A 199 -27.42 -6.55 2.04
N ASP A 200 -28.65 -6.08 2.20
CA ASP A 200 -29.75 -6.38 1.27
C ASP A 200 -29.80 -5.43 0.06
N LYS A 201 -28.92 -4.42 0.01
CA LYS A 201 -28.95 -3.32 -0.96
C LYS A 201 -27.79 -3.36 -1.95
N TRP A 202 -28.03 -2.89 -3.17
CA TRP A 202 -26.97 -2.68 -4.16
C TRP A 202 -26.21 -1.38 -3.91
N ILE A 203 -26.92 -0.34 -3.46
CA ILE A 203 -26.39 0.96 -3.08
C ILE A 203 -26.96 1.24 -1.68
N PRO A 204 -26.10 1.38 -0.64
CA PRO A 204 -26.54 1.77 0.69
C PRO A 204 -27.15 3.18 0.71
N ASP A 205 -28.04 3.46 1.66
CA ASP A 205 -28.72 4.77 1.72
C ASP A 205 -27.82 5.88 2.29
N ASP A 206 -26.81 5.49 3.05
CA ASP A 206 -25.90 6.36 3.80
C ASP A 206 -24.67 6.79 2.99
N ILE A 207 -24.60 6.50 1.67
CA ILE A 207 -23.46 6.86 0.81
C ILE A 207 -23.20 8.37 0.67
N LEU A 208 -24.17 9.21 1.05
CA LEU A 208 -24.06 10.68 1.02
C LEU A 208 -24.41 11.30 2.38
N ALA A 209 -24.21 10.57 3.48
CA ALA A 209 -24.59 11.02 4.82
C ALA A 209 -23.79 12.23 5.34
N LEU A 210 -22.57 12.46 4.85
CA LEU A 210 -21.73 13.58 5.27
C LEU A 210 -21.97 14.84 4.44
N ASP A 211 -21.92 16.01 5.10
CA ASP A 211 -21.93 17.33 4.46
C ASP A 211 -20.56 18.04 4.62
N PRO A 212 -20.03 18.70 3.58
CA PRO A 212 -20.48 18.68 2.18
C PRO A 212 -20.32 17.32 1.50
N ALA A 213 -21.16 17.05 0.51
CA ALA A 213 -21.29 15.74 -0.16
C ALA A 213 -19.96 15.12 -0.64
N TRP A 214 -18.98 15.94 -1.05
CA TRP A 214 -17.69 15.45 -1.54
C TRP A 214 -16.85 14.73 -0.47
N LYS A 215 -17.08 15.00 0.82
CA LYS A 215 -16.39 14.31 1.92
C LYS A 215 -16.71 12.83 1.96
N ASN A 216 -17.89 12.41 1.48
CA ASN A 216 -18.29 11.01 1.52
C ASN A 216 -17.30 10.12 0.77
N PHE A 217 -16.78 10.57 -0.38
CA PHE A 217 -15.84 9.79 -1.19
C PHE A 217 -14.48 9.51 -0.51
N THR A 218 -14.15 10.18 0.59
CA THR A 218 -12.85 10.04 1.28
C THR A 218 -12.94 9.84 2.79
N GLU A 219 -14.08 10.13 3.40
CA GLU A 219 -14.29 10.13 4.86
C GLU A 219 -15.48 9.28 5.29
N ASN A 220 -16.44 8.98 4.40
CA ASN A 220 -17.56 8.09 4.72
C ASN A 220 -17.14 6.62 4.46
N PRO A 221 -17.05 5.77 5.51
CA PRO A 221 -16.64 4.38 5.36
C PRO A 221 -17.51 3.61 4.36
N THR A 222 -18.82 3.83 4.35
CA THR A 222 -19.75 3.15 3.45
C THR A 222 -19.45 3.49 1.99
N THR A 223 -19.31 4.77 1.67
CA THR A 223 -19.02 5.25 0.32
C THR A 223 -17.65 4.79 -0.15
N VAL A 224 -16.63 4.90 0.70
CA VAL A 224 -15.27 4.43 0.39
C VAL A 224 -15.25 2.92 0.12
N GLN A 225 -15.98 2.13 0.90
CA GLN A 225 -16.12 0.69 0.67
C GLN A 225 -16.84 0.40 -0.65
N PHE A 226 -17.93 1.11 -0.93
CA PHE A 226 -18.67 0.99 -2.19
C PHE A 226 -17.80 1.32 -3.41
N ASP A 227 -17.12 2.47 -3.39
CA ASP A 227 -16.24 2.93 -4.47
C ASP A 227 -15.12 1.92 -4.73
N HIS A 228 -14.51 1.39 -3.67
CA HIS A 228 -13.47 0.37 -3.80
C HIS A 228 -14.00 -0.93 -4.44
N ARG A 229 -15.22 -1.37 -4.08
CA ARG A 229 -15.85 -2.54 -4.71
C ARG A 229 -16.07 -2.32 -6.20
N ILE A 230 -16.62 -1.17 -6.59
CA ILE A 230 -16.85 -0.82 -7.99
C ILE A 230 -15.52 -0.75 -8.76
N LEU A 231 -14.52 -0.06 -8.22
CA LEU A 231 -13.17 0.01 -8.80
C LEU A 231 -12.54 -1.38 -8.95
N GLY A 232 -12.70 -2.26 -7.96
CA GLY A 232 -12.23 -3.64 -8.01
C GLY A 232 -12.87 -4.43 -9.15
N ILE A 233 -14.20 -4.36 -9.29
CA ILE A 233 -14.95 -5.03 -10.37
C ILE A 233 -14.56 -4.46 -11.74
N THR A 234 -14.45 -3.14 -11.87
CA THR A 234 -14.06 -2.48 -13.13
C THR A 234 -12.62 -2.85 -13.51
N THR A 235 -11.71 -2.89 -12.55
CA THR A 235 -10.30 -3.26 -12.77
C THR A 235 -10.19 -4.72 -13.19
N PHE A 236 -10.84 -5.64 -12.48
CA PHE A 236 -10.88 -7.06 -12.83
C PHE A 236 -11.44 -7.28 -14.23
N SER A 237 -12.59 -6.67 -14.54
CA SER A 237 -13.22 -6.77 -15.86
C SER A 237 -12.31 -6.24 -16.97
N THR A 238 -11.62 -5.12 -16.73
CA THR A 238 -10.66 -4.55 -17.68
C THR A 238 -9.46 -5.48 -17.91
N ILE A 239 -8.93 -6.10 -16.85
CA ILE A 239 -7.83 -7.07 -16.96
C ILE A 239 -8.28 -8.32 -17.72
N MET A 240 -9.47 -8.84 -17.45
CA MET A 240 -10.02 -9.99 -18.17
C MET A 240 -10.29 -9.66 -19.64
N GLY A 241 -10.79 -8.45 -19.94
CA GLY A 241 -10.92 -7.94 -21.30
C GLY A 241 -9.57 -7.78 -22.01
N LEU A 242 -8.54 -7.30 -21.31
CA LEU A 242 -7.17 -7.23 -21.82
C LEU A 242 -6.61 -8.62 -22.13
N TRP A 243 -6.83 -9.60 -21.25
CA TRP A 243 -6.45 -10.99 -21.47
C TRP A 243 -7.17 -11.59 -22.67
N ALA A 244 -8.48 -11.39 -22.81
CA ALA A 244 -9.24 -11.84 -23.97
C ALA A 244 -8.72 -11.20 -25.28
N LEU A 245 -8.39 -9.90 -25.25
CA LEU A 245 -7.79 -9.20 -26.39
C LEU A 245 -6.40 -9.74 -26.73
N SER A 246 -5.62 -10.17 -25.72
CA SER A 246 -4.31 -10.78 -25.91
C SER A 246 -4.41 -12.10 -26.68
N ARG A 247 -5.51 -12.84 -26.58
CA ARG A 247 -5.75 -14.09 -27.34
C ARG A 247 -6.01 -13.85 -28.82
N LYS A 248 -6.55 -12.68 -29.17
CA LYS A 248 -6.89 -12.29 -30.55
C LYS A 248 -5.77 -11.49 -31.23
N THR A 249 -4.74 -11.08 -30.48
CA THR A 249 -3.65 -10.23 -30.97
C THR A 249 -2.36 -11.04 -31.07
N ARG A 250 -1.62 -10.93 -32.19
CA ARG A 250 -0.30 -11.55 -32.34
C ARG A 250 0.73 -10.81 -31.49
N LEU A 251 0.84 -11.18 -30.22
CA LEU A 251 1.74 -10.57 -29.25
C LEU A 251 3.07 -11.35 -29.14
N PRO A 252 4.19 -10.67 -28.83
CA PRO A 252 5.43 -11.35 -28.48
C PRO A 252 5.26 -12.25 -27.25
N ARG A 253 6.00 -13.35 -27.17
CA ARG A 253 5.87 -14.37 -26.11
C ARG A 253 5.86 -13.78 -24.69
N ARG A 254 6.72 -12.79 -24.42
CA ARG A 254 6.80 -12.12 -23.11
C ARG A 254 5.53 -11.34 -22.78
N ALA A 255 4.93 -10.66 -23.75
CA ALA A 255 3.69 -9.91 -23.56
C ALA A 255 2.49 -10.84 -23.33
N THR A 256 2.42 -11.96 -24.06
CA THR A 256 1.41 -12.99 -23.85
C THR A 256 1.53 -13.63 -22.47
N LEU A 257 2.74 -13.95 -22.04
CA LEU A 257 2.99 -14.48 -20.69
C LEU A 257 2.56 -13.47 -19.62
N ALA A 258 2.94 -12.19 -19.77
CA ALA A 258 2.56 -11.14 -18.83
C ALA A 258 1.03 -10.97 -18.75
N ALA A 259 0.31 -11.03 -19.87
CA ALA A 259 -1.16 -10.97 -19.88
C ALA A 259 -1.79 -12.17 -19.17
N ASN A 260 -1.27 -13.38 -19.37
CA ASN A 260 -1.75 -14.58 -18.67
C ASN A 260 -1.51 -14.49 -17.16
N LEU A 261 -0.29 -14.12 -16.74
CA LEU A 261 0.05 -13.98 -15.32
C LEU A 261 -0.78 -12.88 -14.66
N LEU A 262 -1.01 -11.76 -15.35
CA LEU A 262 -1.85 -10.68 -14.83
C LEU A 262 -3.30 -11.14 -14.61
N ALA A 263 -3.87 -11.95 -15.51
CA ALA A 263 -5.20 -12.52 -15.32
C ALA A 263 -5.26 -13.44 -14.10
N VAL A 264 -4.27 -14.32 -13.93
CA VAL A 264 -4.18 -15.20 -12.75
C VAL A 264 -4.07 -14.40 -11.45
N VAL A 265 -3.21 -13.38 -11.42
CA VAL A 265 -3.07 -12.50 -10.25
C VAL A 265 -4.35 -11.73 -9.98
N ALA A 266 -5.06 -11.25 -11.00
CA ALA A 266 -6.32 -10.54 -10.83
C ALA A 266 -7.42 -11.44 -10.24
N ILE A 267 -7.51 -12.70 -10.69
CA ILE A 267 -8.42 -13.70 -10.09
C ILE A 267 -8.06 -13.92 -8.63
N ALA A 268 -6.78 -14.21 -8.34
CA ALA A 268 -6.32 -14.42 -6.98
C ALA A 268 -6.61 -13.22 -6.06
N GLN A 269 -6.42 -12.00 -6.57
CA GLN A 269 -6.66 -10.77 -5.80
C GLN A 269 -8.14 -10.55 -5.50
N VAL A 270 -9.03 -10.79 -6.47
CA VAL A 270 -10.48 -10.68 -6.24
C VAL A 270 -10.95 -11.76 -5.25
N THR A 271 -10.48 -13.01 -5.41
CA THR A 271 -10.78 -14.08 -4.47
C THR A 271 -10.30 -13.72 -3.06
N LEU A 272 -9.06 -13.23 -2.92
CA LEU A 272 -8.51 -12.81 -1.64
C LEU A 272 -9.33 -11.67 -1.01
N GLY A 273 -9.69 -10.65 -1.79
CA GLY A 273 -10.49 -9.52 -1.35
C GLY A 273 -11.89 -9.91 -0.89
N ILE A 274 -12.59 -10.75 -1.65
CA ILE A 274 -13.93 -11.25 -1.29
C ILE A 274 -13.85 -12.14 -0.05
N THR A 275 -12.91 -13.08 0.01
CA THR A 275 -12.75 -13.95 1.18
C THR A 275 -12.43 -13.14 2.44
N THR A 276 -11.55 -12.14 2.33
CA THR A 276 -11.26 -11.21 3.43
C THR A 276 -12.51 -10.49 3.91
N LEU A 277 -13.31 -9.97 2.99
CA LEU A 277 -14.54 -9.24 3.28
C LEU A 277 -15.56 -10.12 4.00
N LEU A 278 -15.81 -11.33 3.50
CA LEU A 278 -16.80 -12.26 4.07
C LEU A 278 -16.40 -12.79 5.44
N ASN A 279 -15.10 -12.82 5.75
CA ASN A 279 -14.58 -13.28 7.03
C ASN A 279 -14.28 -12.13 8.02
N TYR A 280 -14.90 -10.96 7.83
CA TYR A 280 -14.74 -9.81 8.73
C TYR A 280 -13.28 -9.36 8.90
N VAL A 281 -12.53 -9.39 7.79
CA VAL A 281 -11.15 -8.90 7.72
C VAL A 281 -10.25 -9.62 8.74
N PRO A 282 -10.08 -10.97 8.65
CA PRO A 282 -9.33 -11.70 9.64
C PRO A 282 -7.82 -11.47 9.46
N THR A 283 -7.10 -11.29 10.56
CA THR A 283 -5.68 -10.87 10.58
C THR A 283 -4.67 -11.87 9.98
N HIS A 284 -5.10 -13.09 9.63
CA HIS A 284 -4.28 -14.12 8.98
C HIS A 284 -4.48 -14.19 7.46
N LEU A 285 -5.62 -13.73 6.92
CA LEU A 285 -5.86 -13.68 5.47
C LEU A 285 -5.30 -12.41 4.82
N GLN A 286 -4.76 -11.49 5.63
CA GLN A 286 -4.14 -10.27 5.17
C GLN A 286 -2.74 -10.10 5.80
N PRO A 287 -1.69 -10.71 5.22
CA PRO A 287 -0.32 -10.49 5.69
C PRO A 287 0.06 -9.00 5.65
N HIS A 288 -0.49 -8.25 4.69
CA HIS A 288 -0.25 -6.82 4.49
C HIS A 288 -1.07 -5.90 5.39
N THR A 289 -2.23 -6.30 5.92
CA THR A 289 -2.98 -5.47 6.90
C THR A 289 -2.66 -5.81 8.35
N ARG A 290 -1.81 -6.82 8.61
CA ARG A 290 -0.92 -6.63 9.76
C ARG A 290 -0.13 -5.36 9.50
N VAL A 291 0.60 -5.20 8.41
CA VAL A 291 1.35 -3.95 8.23
C VAL A 291 0.44 -2.69 8.24
N ASP A 292 -0.78 -2.71 7.69
CA ASP A 292 -1.67 -1.52 7.71
C ASP A 292 -2.43 -1.29 9.02
N ARG A 293 -2.97 -2.32 9.71
CA ARG A 293 -3.43 -2.10 11.09
C ARG A 293 -2.27 -1.64 11.96
N TRP A 294 -1.04 -2.03 11.64
CA TRP A 294 0.13 -1.77 12.48
C TRP A 294 0.79 -0.43 12.12
N CYS A 295 0.61 0.08 10.90
CA CYS A 295 0.81 1.49 10.54
C CYS A 295 -0.31 2.38 11.10
N SER A 296 -1.49 1.84 11.39
CA SER A 296 -2.52 2.52 12.21
C SER A 296 -2.33 2.28 13.72
N LEU A 297 -1.33 1.48 14.11
CA LEU A 297 -0.84 1.22 15.48
C LEU A 297 0.61 1.76 15.64
N ALA A 298 0.96 2.78 14.84
CA ALA A 298 2.23 3.52 14.88
C ALA A 298 1.99 5.00 14.55
#